data_AF-A0A7X8AHG0-F1
#
_entry.id   AF-A0A7X8AHG0-F1
#
_cell.length_a   1.000
_cell.length_b   1.000
_cell.length_c   1.000
_cell.angle_alpha   90.00
_cell.angle_beta   90.00
_cell.angle_gamma   90.00
#
_symmetry.space_group_name_H-M   'P 1'
#
loop_
_entity.id
_entity.type
_entity.pdbx_description
1 polymer ?
#
loop_
_entity_poly.entity_id
_entity_poly.type
_entity_poly.pdbx_seq_one_letter_code
_entity_poly.pdbx_strand_id
1 'polypeptide(L)' 'MCGGGATKTQIVYKSGLNFHTIIPYLDLLTHSGLVVRVDGEIPVYRTTAKGEAALMHLREVERLVWAGTDEEKLIS' A
#
# COMPACT_ATOMS: atom_id res chain seq x y z
N MET A 1 12.17 8.95 -0.25
CA MET A 1 11.07 9.80 -0.77
C MET A 1 10.74 9.37 -2.19
N CYS A 2 9.66 8.60 -2.40
CA CYS A 2 9.20 8.22 -3.74
C CYS A 2 8.26 9.32 -4.30
N GLY A 3 8.82 10.48 -4.65
CA GLY A 3 8.03 11.67 -5.01
C GLY A 3 7.31 11.66 -6.36
N GLY A 4 7.48 10.63 -7.20
CA GLY A 4 6.97 10.62 -8.58
C GLY A 4 5.55 10.07 -8.77
N GLY A 5 5.06 9.25 -7.85
CA GLY A 5 3.97 8.30 -8.14
C GLY A 5 4.48 7.07 -8.89
N ALA A 6 3.61 6.07 -9.09
CA ALA A 6 3.93 4.82 -9.77
C ALA A 6 2.91 4.53 -10.87
N THR A 7 3.37 4.03 -12.01
CA THR A 7 2.47 3.55 -13.07
C THR A 7 1.80 2.24 -12.64
N LYS A 8 0.65 1.95 -13.24
CA LYS A 8 -0.07 0.68 -13.02
C LYS A 8 0.85 -0.54 -13.23
N THR A 9 1.68 -0.50 -14.26
CA THR A 9 2.66 -1.54 -14.58
C THR A 9 3.71 -1.67 -13.48
N GLN A 10 4.29 -0.56 -13.00
CA GLN A 10 5.25 -0.59 -11.89
C GLN A 10 4.64 -1.17 -10.60
N ILE A 11 3.37 -0.89 -10.34
CA ILE A 11 2.64 -1.43 -9.18
C ILE A 11 2.48 -2.95 -9.32
N VAL A 12 2.08 -3.45 -10.49
CA VAL A 12 1.99 -4.89 -10.79
C VAL A 12 3.32 -5.58 -10.54
N TYR A 13 4.39 -5.08 -11.14
CA TYR A 13 5.71 -5.72 -11.02
C TYR A 13 6.26 -5.68 -9.60
N LYS A 14 5.99 -4.62 -8.82
CA LYS A 14 6.46 -4.51 -7.43
C LYS A 14 5.62 -5.28 -6.41
N SER A 15 4.32 -5.44 -6.67
CA SER A 15 3.41 -6.14 -5.76
C SER A 15 3.34 -7.65 -5.99
N GLY A 16 3.84 -8.13 -7.14
CA GLY A 16 3.68 -9.54 -7.53
C GLY A 16 2.23 -9.92 -7.87
N LEU A 17 1.34 -8.94 -8.00
CA LEU A 17 -0.08 -9.16 -8.32
C LEU A 17 -0.32 -9.07 -9.83
N ASN A 18 -1.24 -9.89 -10.34
CA ASN A 18 -1.67 -9.79 -11.73
C ASN A 18 -2.62 -8.60 -11.96
N PHE A 19 -2.83 -8.23 -13.22
CA PHE A 19 -3.71 -7.11 -13.59
C PHE A 19 -5.16 -7.31 -13.15
N HIS A 20 -5.68 -8.54 -13.20
CA HIS A 20 -7.05 -8.84 -12.79
C HIS A 20 -7.28 -8.53 -11.31
N THR A 21 -6.24 -8.72 -10.48
CA THR A 21 -6.28 -8.43 -9.05
C THR A 21 -6.00 -6.96 -8.79
N ILE A 22 -4.95 -6.37 -9.36
CA ILE A 22 -4.53 -5.01 -8.99
C ILE A 22 -5.57 -3.94 -9.35
N ILE A 23 -6.33 -4.13 -10.43
CA ILE A 23 -7.29 -3.14 -10.92
C ILE A 23 -8.37 -2.85 -9.86
N PRO A 24 -9.15 -3.85 -9.39
CA PRO A 24 -10.16 -3.60 -8.38
C PRO A 24 -9.56 -3.09 -7.05
N TYR A 25 -8.32 -3.46 -6.71
CA TYR A 25 -7.64 -2.89 -5.54
C TYR A 25 -7.31 -1.41 -5.73
N LEU A 26 -6.79 -1.00 -6.89
CA LEU A 26 -6.52 0.41 -7.16
C LEU A 26 -7.80 1.24 -7.20
N ASP A 27 -8.89 0.67 -7.72
CA ASP A 27 -10.20 1.32 -7.70
C ASP A 27 -10.70 1.49 -6.26
N LEU A 28 -10.59 0.47 -5.42
CA LEU A 28 -10.93 0.53 -3.99
C LEU A 28 -10.08 1.58 -3.24
N LEU A 29 -8.77 1.59 -3.45
CA LEU A 29 -7.85 2.53 -2.82
C LEU A 29 -8.10 3.97 -3.28
N THR A 30 -8.49 4.14 -4.53
CA THR A 30 -8.86 5.45 -5.09
C THR A 30 -10.20 5.92 -4.53
N HIS A 31 -11.21 5.05 -4.51
CA HIS A 31 -12.53 5.37 -3.97
C HIS A 31 -12.50 5.68 -2.47
N SER A 32 -11.67 4.98 -1.71
CA SER A 32 -11.45 5.25 -0.28
C SER A 32 -10.58 6.48 0.00
N GLY A 33 -10.02 7.12 -1.03
CA GLY A 33 -9.19 8.32 -0.94
C GLY A 33 -7.80 8.06 -0.34
N LEU A 34 -7.32 6.82 -0.34
CA LEU A 34 -5.98 6.46 0.13
C LEU A 34 -4.94 6.65 -0.97
N VAL A 35 -5.34 6.47 -2.22
CA VAL A 35 -4.52 6.70 -3.42
C VAL A 35 -5.26 7.67 -4.33
N VAL A 36 -4.52 8.47 -5.11
CA VAL A 36 -5.05 9.30 -6.18
C VAL A 36 -4.39 8.92 -7.50
N ARG A 37 -5.21 8.82 -8.55
CA ARG A 37 -4.73 8.72 -9.93
C ARG A 37 -4.53 10.13 -10.49
N VAL A 38 -3.32 10.40 -10.95
CA VAL A 38 -2.97 11.65 -11.64
C VAL A 38 -2.94 11.33 -13.14
N ASP A 39 -3.85 11.95 -13.87
CA ASP A 39 -3.91 11.84 -15.33
C ASP A 39 -2.78 12.65 -16.00
N GLY A 40 -2.38 12.18 -17.17
CA GLY A 40 -1.30 12.73 -17.99
C GLY A 40 -1.05 11.81 -19.18
N GLU A 41 0.02 12.06 -19.95
CA GLU A 41 0.43 11.16 -21.05
C GLU A 41 0.63 9.72 -20.56
N ILE A 42 1.19 9.57 -19.35
CA ILE A 42 1.30 8.29 -18.63
C ILE A 42 0.65 8.46 -17.25
N PRO A 43 -0.52 7.83 -17.01
CA PRO A 43 -1.19 7.91 -15.71
C PRO A 43 -0.35 7.30 -14.58
N VAL A 44 -0.28 7.99 -13.45
CA VAL A 44 0.44 7.53 -12.25
C VAL A 44 -0.47 7.57 -11.02
N TYR A 45 -0.19 6.68 -10.08
CA TYR A 45 -0.87 6.62 -8.78
C TYR A 45 0.05 7.18 -7.70
N ARG A 46 -0.51 7.99 -6.80
CA ARG A 46 0.19 8.58 -5.66
C ARG A 46 -0.58 8.31 -4.38
N THR A 47 0.12 8.02 -3.29
CA THR A 47 -0.51 7.95 -1.97
C THR A 47 -0.94 9.34 -1.55
N THR A 48 -2.15 9.46 -1.00
CA THR A 48 -2.64 10.71 -0.41
C THR A 48 -2.12 10.88 1.02
N ALA A 49 -2.29 12.05 1.63
CA ALA A 49 -1.99 12.22 3.06
C ALA A 49 -2.78 11.25 3.95
N LYS A 50 -4.03 10.94 3.58
CA LYS A 50 -4.87 9.94 4.24
C LYS A 50 -4.29 8.53 4.09
N GLY A 51 -3.82 8.19 2.89
CA GLY A 51 -3.15 6.91 2.63
C GLY A 51 -1.87 6.75 3.44
N GLU A 52 -1.08 7.81 3.57
CA GLU A 52 0.17 7.76 4.34
C GLU A 52 -0.10 7.58 5.84
N ALA A 53 -1.12 8.26 6.39
CA ALA A 53 -1.57 8.03 7.75
C ALA A 53 -2.06 6.59 7.96
N ALA A 54 -2.82 6.03 7.02
CA ALA A 54 -3.26 4.63 7.08
C ALA A 54 -2.08 3.65 7.09
N LEU A 55 -1.05 3.89 6.28
CA LEU A 55 0.18 3.09 6.28
C LEU A 55 0.94 3.18 7.61
N MET A 56 0.96 4.36 8.25
CA MET A 56 1.56 4.51 9.59
C MET A 56 0.82 3.67 10.63
N HIS A 57 -0.52 3.69 10.62
CA HIS A 57 -1.31 2.85 11.53
C HIS A 57 -1.12 1.36 11.24
N LEU A 58 -1.04 0.97 9.98
CA LEU A 58 -0.80 -0.43 9.62
C LEU A 58 0.54 -0.94 10.14
N ARG A 59 1.61 -0.15 9.99
CA ARG A 59 2.94 -0.50 10.52
C ARG A 59 2.96 -0.62 12.04
N GLU A 60 2.17 0.21 12.72
CA GLU A 60 2.02 0.13 14.17
C GLU A 60 1.33 -1.17 14.59
N VAL A 61 0.24 -1.54 13.89
CA VAL A 61 -0.44 -2.83 14.12
C VAL A 61 0.50 -4.00 13.82
N GLU A 62 1.25 -3.97 12.73
CA GLU A 62 2.26 -4.98 12.42
C GLU A 62 3.29 -5.09 13.55
N ARG A 63 3.82 -3.97 14.05
CA ARG A 63 4.75 -3.98 15.18
C ARG A 63 4.15 -4.66 16.40
N LEU A 64 2.90 -4.36 16.75
CA LEU A 64 2.21 -4.95 17.91
C LEU A 64 1.97 -6.45 17.73
N VAL A 65 1.54 -6.88 16.54
CA VAL A 65 1.33 -8.30 16.22
C VAL A 65 2.65 -9.08 16.35
N TRP A 66 3.75 -8.52 15.84
CA TRP A 66 5.04 -9.20 15.85
C TRP A 66 5.72 -9.16 17.23
N ALA A 67 5.55 -8.08 18.01
CA ALA A 67 6.04 -8.00 19.39
C ALA A 67 5.35 -9.03 20.31
N GLY A 68 4.06 -9.35 20.06
CA GLY A 68 3.34 -10.38 20.81
C GLY A 68 3.76 -11.82 20.50
N THR A 69 4.40 -12.07 19.35
CA THR A 69 4.85 -13.41 18.95
C THR A 69 6.24 -13.80 19.47
N ASP A 70 7.01 -12.84 20.01
CA ASP A 70 8.34 -13.11 20.57
C ASP A 70 8.29 -13.61 22.02
N GLU A 71 7.24 -13.30 22.79
CA GLU A 71 7.08 -13.76 24.19
C GLU A 71 6.79 -15.28 24.29
N GLU A 72 6.16 -15.90 23.29
CA GLU A 72 5.89 -17.35 23.30
C GLU A 72 7.14 -18.22 23.03
N LYS A 73 8.23 -17.64 22.48
CA LYS A 73 9.48 -18.38 22.22
C LYS A 73 10.45 -18.44 23.40
N LEU A 74 10.25 -17.63 24.44
CA LEU A 74 11.12 -17.60 25.62
C LEU A 74 10.66 -18.55 26.74
N ILE A 75 9.57 -19.28 26.53
CA ILE A 75 8.98 -20.22 27.51
C ILE A 75 8.92 -21.67 26.97
N SER A 76 9.60 -21.98 25.86
CA SER A 76 9.71 -23.33 25.29
C SER A 76 11.13 -23.84 25.21
#